data_AF-A0A926KLE0-F1
#
_entry.id   AF-A0A926KLE0-F1
#
_cell.length_a   1.000
_cell.length_b   1.000
_cell.length_c   1.000
_cell.angle_alpha   90.00
_cell.angle_beta   90.00
_cell.angle_gamma   90.00
#
_symmetry.space_group_name_H-M   'P 1'
#
loop_
_entity.id
_entity.type
_entity.pdbx_description
1 polymer ?
#
loop_
_entity_poly.entity_id
_entity_poly.type
_entity_poly.pdbx_seq_one_letter_code
_entity_poly.pdbx_strand_id
1 'polypeptide(L)'
;MEESQLEFDKQTENAIAWARNHMDSNDYRLRCLAFVEDAYERSNGIEMWGGSDANESAELYEVHANMGFPPKGAFVFYSCSGLVEGELKNWGHVGLSLGNGDAIHAWDKVRIDNYLEIESLAPAQGWTQPKFIGWAPVERILAGAHKKHWE
;
A
#
# COMPACT_ATOMS: atom_id res chain seq x y z
N MET A 1 25.21 -2.58 -4.44
CA MET A 1 24.23 -1.68 -5.08
C MET A 1 23.45 -2.44 -6.14
N GLU A 2 24.10 -3.07 -7.12
CA GLU A 2 23.41 -3.87 -8.16
C GLU A 2 22.71 -5.12 -7.60
N GLU A 3 23.34 -5.87 -6.70
CA GLU A 3 22.72 -7.04 -6.04
C GLU A 3 21.50 -6.66 -5.18
N SER A 4 21.53 -5.48 -4.56
CA SER A 4 20.43 -4.96 -3.73
C SER A 4 19.22 -4.60 -4.59
N GLN A 5 19.45 -3.99 -5.75
CA GLN A 5 18.39 -3.67 -6.70
C GLN A 5 17.73 -4.93 -7.25
N LEU A 6 18.53 -5.94 -7.63
CA LEU A 6 18.01 -7.21 -8.14
C LEU A 6 17.13 -7.95 -7.11
N GLU A 7 17.48 -7.85 -5.83
CA GLU A 7 16.66 -8.41 -4.76
C GLU A 7 15.34 -7.65 -4.60
N PHE A 8 15.38 -6.31 -4.60
CA PHE A 8 14.14 -5.50 -4.54
C PHE A 8 13.24 -5.70 -5.74
N ASP A 9 13.80 -5.85 -6.94
CA ASP A 9 13.04 -6.15 -8.16
C ASP A 9 12.33 -7.49 -8.01
N LYS A 10 13.04 -8.54 -7.58
CA LYS A 10 12.46 -9.86 -7.32
C LYS A 10 11.35 -9.81 -6.27
N GLN A 11 11.58 -9.12 -5.16
CA GLN A 11 10.60 -8.99 -4.08
C GLN A 11 9.35 -8.25 -4.53
N THR A 12 9.54 -7.24 -5.38
CA THR A 12 8.46 -6.48 -6.02
C THR A 12 7.65 -7.34 -6.98
N GLU A 13 8.29 -8.15 -7.82
CA GLU A 13 7.56 -9.07 -8.71
C GLU A 13 6.74 -10.10 -7.91
N ASN A 14 7.32 -10.65 -6.84
CA ASN A 14 6.62 -11.59 -5.96
C ASN A 14 5.39 -10.94 -5.31
N ALA A 15 5.54 -9.71 -4.81
CA ALA A 15 4.45 -8.97 -4.18
C ALA A 15 3.32 -8.66 -5.16
N ILE A 16 3.67 -8.21 -6.38
CA ILE A 16 2.67 -7.94 -7.42
C ILE A 16 1.97 -9.22 -7.87
N ALA A 17 2.71 -10.33 -8.05
CA ALA A 17 2.12 -11.62 -8.40
C ALA A 17 1.16 -12.10 -7.30
N TRP A 18 1.55 -11.97 -6.04
CA TRP A 18 0.70 -12.30 -4.89
C TRP A 18 -0.56 -11.44 -4.87
N ALA A 19 -0.43 -10.12 -5.03
CA ALA A 19 -1.56 -9.20 -5.04
C ALA A 19 -2.53 -9.50 -6.19
N ARG A 20 -2.00 -9.82 -7.38
CA ARG A 20 -2.81 -10.23 -8.55
C ARG A 20 -3.60 -11.53 -8.31
N ASN A 21 -3.04 -12.47 -7.55
CA ASN A 21 -3.75 -13.70 -7.18
C ASN A 21 -4.91 -13.47 -6.20
N HIS A 22 -5.00 -12.28 -5.61
CA HIS A 22 -6.09 -11.89 -4.70
C HIS A 22 -7.10 -10.96 -5.35
N MET A 23 -7.01 -10.73 -6.67
CA MET A 23 -7.97 -9.89 -7.40
C MET A 23 -9.42 -10.29 -7.12
N ASP A 24 -10.28 -9.28 -7.00
CA ASP A 24 -11.70 -9.40 -6.65
C ASP A 24 -12.01 -10.03 -5.28
N SER A 25 -11.00 -10.39 -4.47
CA SER A 25 -11.23 -10.84 -3.10
C SER A 25 -11.81 -9.73 -2.22
N ASN A 26 -12.69 -10.12 -1.29
CA ASN A 26 -13.24 -9.24 -0.26
C ASN A 26 -12.55 -9.43 1.10
N ASP A 27 -11.57 -10.34 1.21
CA ASP A 27 -10.95 -10.72 2.49
C ASP A 27 -10.18 -9.55 3.13
N TYR A 28 -9.70 -8.63 2.29
CA TYR A 28 -8.98 -7.42 2.69
C TYR A 28 -9.85 -6.16 2.66
N ARG A 29 -11.18 -6.29 2.62
CA ARG A 29 -12.07 -5.12 2.64
C ARG A 29 -11.79 -4.23 3.85
N LEU A 30 -11.57 -2.94 3.60
CA LEU A 30 -11.14 -1.93 4.59
C LEU A 30 -9.80 -2.22 5.29
N ARG A 31 -8.98 -3.13 4.77
CA ARG A 31 -7.66 -3.52 5.31
C ARG A 31 -6.55 -3.26 4.29
N CYS A 32 -6.53 -2.05 3.73
CA CYS A 32 -5.62 -1.67 2.65
C CYS A 32 -4.14 -1.80 3.02
N LEU A 33 -3.75 -1.39 4.23
CA LEU A 33 -2.36 -1.51 4.70
C LEU A 33 -1.95 -2.98 4.84
N ALA A 34 -2.74 -3.77 5.58
CA ALA A 34 -2.48 -5.20 5.74
C ALA A 34 -2.38 -5.93 4.39
N PHE A 35 -3.17 -5.53 3.39
CA PHE A 35 -3.09 -6.11 2.04
C PHE A 35 -1.73 -5.88 1.36
N VAL A 36 -1.24 -4.64 1.36
CA VAL A 36 0.03 -4.32 0.69
C VAL A 36 1.23 -4.84 1.48
N GLU A 37 1.15 -4.89 2.81
CA GLU A 37 2.15 -5.53 3.67
C GLU A 37 2.17 -7.04 3.45
N ASP A 38 1.03 -7.74 3.55
CA ASP A 38 0.97 -9.19 3.29
C ASP A 38 1.46 -9.52 1.87
N ALA A 39 1.21 -8.66 0.88
CA ALA A 39 1.74 -8.85 -0.46
C ALA A 39 3.26 -8.97 -0.47
N TYR A 40 3.97 -8.08 0.23
CA TYR A 40 5.43 -8.20 0.36
C TYR A 40 5.84 -9.30 1.35
N GLU A 41 5.24 -9.36 2.53
CA GLU A 41 5.62 -10.27 3.61
C GLU A 41 5.41 -11.74 3.27
N ARG A 42 4.20 -12.11 2.81
CA ARG A 42 3.84 -13.51 2.51
C ARG A 42 4.58 -14.02 1.29
N SER A 43 4.69 -13.20 0.26
CA SER A 43 5.30 -13.62 -1.01
C SER A 43 6.83 -13.76 -0.91
N ASN A 44 7.46 -13.06 0.05
CA ASN A 44 8.90 -13.05 0.22
C ASN A 44 9.40 -13.74 1.50
N GLY A 45 8.51 -14.17 2.41
CA GLY A 45 8.90 -14.76 3.69
C GLY A 45 9.65 -13.78 4.58
N ILE A 46 9.14 -12.54 4.65
CA ILE A 46 9.69 -11.45 5.45
C ILE A 46 8.61 -10.87 6.37
N GLU A 47 9.05 -10.10 7.35
CA GLU A 47 8.23 -9.19 8.14
C GLU A 47 8.77 -7.77 7.97
N MET A 48 7.88 -6.86 7.62
CA MET A 48 8.13 -5.45 7.42
C MET A 48 7.81 -4.67 8.70
N TRP A 49 8.27 -3.43 8.75
CA TRP A 49 7.89 -2.49 9.80
C TRP A 49 7.02 -1.40 9.21
N GLY A 50 5.85 -1.20 9.80
CA GLY A 50 4.84 -0.22 9.39
C GLY A 50 4.11 0.37 10.60
N GLY A 51 3.25 1.35 10.34
CA GLY A 51 2.32 1.90 11.31
C GLY A 51 1.10 1.00 11.52
N SER A 52 0.21 1.40 12.41
CA SER A 52 -1.04 0.71 12.70
C SER A 52 -2.11 0.95 11.63
N ASP A 53 -1.97 2.04 10.87
CA ASP A 53 -2.84 2.42 9.76
C ASP A 53 -2.04 3.09 8.62
N ALA A 54 -2.69 3.30 7.47
CA ALA A 54 -2.00 3.81 6.28
C ALA A 54 -1.50 5.25 6.47
N ASN A 55 -2.17 6.06 7.30
CA ASN A 55 -1.72 7.41 7.59
C ASN A 55 -0.48 7.41 8.50
N GLU A 56 -0.44 6.58 9.54
CA GLU A 56 0.75 6.41 10.39
C GLU A 56 1.94 5.89 9.56
N SER A 57 1.73 4.89 8.70
CA SER A 57 2.76 4.40 7.77
C SER A 57 3.24 5.48 6.79
N ALA A 58 2.34 6.34 6.29
CA ALA A 58 2.71 7.45 5.42
C ALA A 58 3.68 8.45 6.09
N GLU A 59 3.43 8.77 7.37
CA GLU A 59 4.32 9.63 8.16
C GLU A 59 5.67 8.94 8.42
N LEU A 60 5.66 7.67 8.82
CA LEU A 60 6.88 6.89 9.06
C LEU A 60 7.76 6.77 7.79
N TYR A 61 7.14 6.62 6.62
CA TYR A 61 7.85 6.53 5.35
C TYR A 61 8.17 7.88 4.71
N GLU A 62 7.76 9.00 5.32
CA GLU A 62 8.02 10.36 4.83
C GLU A 62 7.53 10.58 3.38
N VAL A 63 6.34 10.05 3.07
CA VAL A 63 5.83 9.97 1.68
C VAL A 63 5.70 11.32 0.98
N HIS A 64 5.53 12.40 1.75
CA HIS A 64 5.42 13.77 1.24
C HIS A 64 6.70 14.25 0.54
N ALA A 65 7.85 13.59 0.78
CA ALA A 65 9.09 13.84 0.05
C ALA A 65 9.04 13.31 -1.39
N ASN A 66 8.09 12.42 -1.70
CA ASN A 66 7.99 11.71 -2.97
C ASN A 66 6.61 11.94 -3.59
N MET A 67 6.53 12.97 -4.44
CA MET A 67 5.33 13.32 -5.17
C MET A 67 5.45 12.92 -6.64
N GLY A 68 4.31 12.84 -7.35
CA GLY A 68 4.26 12.53 -8.77
C GLY A 68 4.16 11.02 -9.04
N PHE A 69 4.73 10.58 -10.15
CA PHE A 69 4.52 9.24 -10.68
C PHE A 69 5.21 8.17 -9.82
N PRO A 70 4.47 7.22 -9.22
CA PRO A 70 5.05 6.20 -8.34
C PRO A 70 5.74 5.09 -9.15
N PRO A 71 7.00 4.72 -8.83
CA PRO A 71 7.67 3.60 -9.50
C PRO A 71 7.02 2.26 -9.12
N LYS A 72 7.34 1.21 -9.89
CA LYS A 72 6.87 -0.16 -9.61
C LYS A 72 7.28 -0.59 -8.20
N GLY A 73 6.38 -1.23 -7.47
CA GLY A 73 6.62 -1.71 -6.10
C GLY A 73 6.45 -0.66 -5.00
N ALA A 74 6.38 0.62 -5.35
CA ALA A 74 6.13 1.67 -4.37
C ALA A 74 4.76 1.51 -3.69
N PHE A 75 4.69 1.85 -2.42
CA PHE A 75 3.42 2.06 -1.74
C PHE A 75 2.92 3.47 -2.03
N VAL A 76 1.67 3.60 -2.48
CA VAL A 76 1.04 4.86 -2.88
C VAL A 76 0.01 5.23 -1.83
N PHE A 77 0.15 6.39 -1.21
CA PHE A 77 -0.63 6.77 -0.03
C PHE A 77 -1.62 7.90 -0.31
N TYR A 78 -2.73 7.82 0.40
CA TYR A 78 -3.80 8.80 0.35
C TYR A 78 -4.25 9.14 1.77
N SER A 79 -4.59 10.41 2.02
CA SER A 79 -5.36 10.79 3.20
C SER A 79 -6.83 10.41 3.00
N CYS A 80 -7.45 9.82 4.01
CA CYS A 80 -8.84 9.40 3.98
C CYS A 80 -9.36 9.44 5.41
N SER A 81 -10.29 10.36 5.69
CA SER A 81 -10.79 10.62 7.04
C SER A 81 -12.24 10.18 7.19
N GLY A 82 -12.60 9.68 8.36
CA GLY A 82 -13.97 9.26 8.66
C GLY A 82 -14.28 9.43 10.15
N LEU A 83 -15.55 9.35 10.49
CA LEU A 83 -15.97 9.34 11.89
C LEU A 83 -15.82 7.93 12.47
N VAL A 84 -15.05 7.82 13.54
CA VAL A 84 -14.87 6.60 14.32
C VAL A 84 -15.22 6.93 15.76
N GLU A 85 -16.28 6.30 16.27
CA GLU A 85 -16.80 6.57 17.63
C GLU A 85 -17.12 8.05 17.89
N GLY A 86 -17.50 8.79 16.84
CA GLY A 86 -17.83 10.22 16.91
C GLY A 86 -16.63 11.16 16.77
N GLU A 87 -15.41 10.63 16.67
CA GLU A 87 -14.20 11.41 16.41
C GLU A 87 -13.80 11.33 14.95
N LEU A 88 -13.36 12.46 14.38
CA LEU A 88 -12.79 12.47 13.03
C LEU A 88 -11.38 11.88 13.09
N LYS A 89 -11.18 10.72 12.46
CA LYS A 89 -9.87 10.06 12.34
C LYS A 89 -9.47 9.93 10.88
N ASN A 90 -8.19 10.16 10.61
CA ASN A 90 -7.57 9.92 9.32
C ASN A 90 -6.79 8.60 9.39
N TRP A 91 -7.37 7.51 8.89
CA TRP A 91 -6.68 6.22 8.77
C TRP A 91 -5.96 6.07 7.43
N GLY A 92 -6.21 6.99 6.49
CA GLY A 92 -5.59 6.98 5.18
C GLY A 92 -6.06 5.84 4.29
N HIS A 93 -5.39 5.70 3.16
CA HIS A 93 -5.51 4.56 2.25
C HIS A 93 -4.17 4.33 1.56
N VAL A 94 -3.90 3.09 1.15
CA VAL A 94 -2.66 2.72 0.48
C VAL A 94 -2.89 1.69 -0.63
N GLY A 95 -2.08 1.77 -1.68
CA GLY A 95 -2.02 0.80 -2.78
C GLY A 95 -0.59 0.45 -3.17
N LEU A 96 -0.42 -0.66 -3.90
CA LEU A 96 0.86 -1.12 -4.44
C LEU A 96 0.97 -0.72 -5.91
N SER A 97 1.95 0.12 -6.25
CA SER A 97 2.17 0.58 -7.62
C SER A 97 2.64 -0.54 -8.55
N LEU A 98 2.01 -0.62 -9.72
CA LEU A 98 2.39 -1.54 -10.80
C LEU A 98 3.43 -0.93 -11.76
N GLY A 99 3.80 0.34 -11.56
CA GLY A 99 4.84 1.05 -12.33
C GLY A 99 4.39 1.59 -13.70
N ASN A 100 3.11 1.39 -14.05
CA ASN A 100 2.50 1.88 -15.28
C ASN A 100 1.43 2.96 -15.02
N GLY A 101 1.38 3.51 -13.80
CA GLY A 101 0.35 4.44 -13.35
C GLY A 101 -0.84 3.77 -12.67
N ASP A 102 -0.92 2.44 -12.70
CA ASP A 102 -1.93 1.70 -11.96
C ASP A 102 -1.40 1.28 -10.59
N ALA A 103 -2.31 1.20 -9.61
CA ALA A 103 -2.05 0.64 -8.29
C ALA A 103 -3.06 -0.47 -7.99
N ILE A 104 -2.58 -1.59 -7.46
CA ILE A 104 -3.42 -2.64 -6.91
C ILE A 104 -3.66 -2.37 -5.43
N HIS A 105 -4.92 -2.37 -4.99
CA HIS A 105 -5.26 -2.03 -3.62
C HIS A 105 -6.54 -2.72 -3.16
N ALA A 106 -6.73 -2.82 -1.85
CA ALA A 106 -7.97 -3.29 -1.26
C ALA A 106 -8.85 -2.11 -0.83
N TRP A 107 -10.05 -2.02 -1.40
CA TRP A 107 -11.05 -1.00 -1.06
C TRP A 107 -12.33 -1.68 -0.52
N ASP A 108 -13.34 -1.82 -1.36
CA ASP A 108 -14.50 -2.70 -1.18
C ASP A 108 -14.15 -4.16 -1.51
N LYS A 109 -13.26 -4.33 -2.49
CA LYS A 109 -12.58 -5.56 -2.90
C LYS A 109 -11.15 -5.23 -3.33
N VAL A 110 -10.34 -6.25 -3.60
CA VAL A 110 -9.06 -6.07 -4.28
C VAL A 110 -9.31 -5.70 -5.74
N ARG A 111 -8.75 -4.57 -6.16
CA ARG A 111 -8.97 -3.98 -7.48
C ARG A 111 -7.72 -3.23 -7.95
N ILE A 112 -7.72 -2.91 -9.24
CA ILE A 112 -6.68 -2.11 -9.88
C ILE A 112 -7.36 -0.85 -10.42
N ASP A 113 -6.81 0.29 -10.03
CA ASP A 113 -7.22 1.59 -10.54
C ASP A 113 -5.97 2.41 -10.82
N ASN A 114 -6.10 3.41 -11.71
CA ASN A 114 -5.05 4.40 -11.87
C ASN A 114 -4.86 5.14 -10.54
N TYR A 115 -3.61 5.40 -10.16
CA TYR A 115 -3.31 5.97 -8.84
C TYR A 115 -3.96 7.33 -8.58
N LEU A 116 -4.24 8.15 -9.61
CA LEU A 116 -4.99 9.40 -9.42
C LEU A 116 -6.50 9.18 -9.44
N GLU A 117 -6.99 8.18 -10.18
CA GLU A 117 -8.42 7.86 -10.23
C GLU A 117 -8.94 7.22 -8.93
N ILE A 118 -8.03 6.75 -8.06
CA ILE A 118 -8.39 6.35 -6.69
C ILE A 118 -9.06 7.51 -5.93
N GLU A 119 -8.67 8.77 -6.17
CA GLU A 119 -9.28 9.96 -5.56
C GLU A 119 -10.76 10.14 -5.92
N SER A 120 -11.20 9.53 -7.03
CA SER A 120 -12.57 9.57 -7.54
C SER A 120 -13.45 8.43 -7.00
N LEU A 121 -12.89 7.47 -6.25
CA LEU A 121 -13.66 6.34 -5.74
C LEU A 121 -14.70 6.78 -4.71
N ALA A 122 -15.86 6.12 -4.75
CA ALA A 122 -16.89 6.31 -3.75
C ALA A 122 -16.38 5.77 -2.39
N PRO A 123 -16.31 6.63 -1.36
CA PRO A 123 -15.90 6.20 -0.02
C PRO A 123 -17.02 5.44 0.68
N ALA A 124 -16.64 4.68 1.70
CA ALA A 124 -17.61 4.11 2.63
C ALA A 124 -18.43 5.24 3.29
N GLN A 125 -19.65 4.94 3.73
CA GLN A 125 -20.51 5.93 4.36
C GLN A 125 -19.80 6.57 5.57
N GLY A 126 -19.76 7.90 5.60
CA GLY A 126 -19.10 8.67 6.67
C GLY A 126 -17.59 8.90 6.46
N TRP A 127 -17.02 8.43 5.36
CA TRP A 127 -15.62 8.66 4.99
C TRP A 127 -15.51 9.72 3.87
N THR A 128 -14.43 10.48 3.90
CA THR A 128 -14.06 11.41 2.83
C THR A 128 -13.53 10.64 1.63
N GLN A 129 -13.57 11.27 0.45
CA GLN A 129 -12.80 10.78 -0.69
C GLN A 129 -11.31 10.73 -0.35
N PRO A 130 -10.57 9.72 -0.85
CA PRO A 130 -9.13 9.67 -0.65
C PRO A 130 -8.46 10.82 -1.42
N LYS A 131 -7.37 11.35 -0.87
CA LYS A 131 -6.54 12.37 -1.54
C LYS A 131 -5.10 11.95 -1.57
N PHE A 132 -4.46 11.98 -2.73
CA PHE A 132 -3.07 11.55 -2.88
C PHE A 132 -2.13 12.42 -2.02
N ILE A 133 -1.29 11.78 -1.19
CA ILE A 133 -0.35 12.46 -0.29
C ILE A 133 1.13 12.10 -0.53
N GLY A 134 1.41 11.18 -1.46
CA GLY A 134 2.77 10.78 -1.82
C GLY A 134 2.94 9.27 -1.94
N TRP A 135 4.17 8.82 -2.16
CA TRP A 135 4.52 7.40 -2.24
C TRP A 135 5.81 7.07 -1.47
N ALA A 136 5.99 5.80 -1.11
CA ALA A 136 7.21 5.30 -0.46
C ALA A 136 7.96 4.35 -1.39
N PRO A 137 9.28 4.55 -1.63
CA PRO A 137 10.08 3.64 -2.45
C PRO A 137 10.25 2.26 -1.79
N VAL A 138 10.55 1.24 -2.60
CA VAL A 138 10.74 -0.15 -2.15
C VAL A 138 11.84 -0.25 -1.08
N GLU A 139 12.92 0.51 -1.27
CA GLU A 139 14.03 0.60 -0.33
C GLU A 139 13.60 1.11 1.05
N ARG A 140 12.60 2.01 1.08
CA ARG A 140 12.09 2.59 2.32
C ARG A 140 11.12 1.65 3.03
N ILE A 141 10.17 1.06 2.30
CA ILE A 141 9.18 0.15 2.90
C ILE A 141 9.86 -1.13 3.44
N LEU A 142 10.93 -1.59 2.79
CA LEU A 142 11.69 -2.77 3.22
C LEU A 142 12.85 -2.45 4.18
N ALA A 143 13.03 -1.19 4.57
CA ALA A 143 14.08 -0.80 5.50
C ALA A 143 13.86 -1.48 6.86
N GLY A 144 14.78 -2.36 7.27
CA GLY A 144 14.66 -3.10 8.53
C GLY A 144 13.78 -4.34 8.45
N ALA A 145 13.29 -4.72 7.27
CA ALA A 145 12.60 -5.98 7.08
C ALA A 145 13.53 -7.16 7.40
N HIS A 146 12.98 -8.22 7.97
CA HIS A 146 13.74 -9.41 8.35
C HIS A 146 12.99 -10.68 7.94
N LYS A 147 13.73 -11.79 7.81
CA LYS A 147 13.12 -13.07 7.43
C LYS A 147 12.16 -13.54 8.51
N LYS A 148 10.97 -13.96 8.09
CA LYS A 148 9.97 -14.57 8.95
C LYS A 148 9.37 -15.79 8.26
N HIS A 149 9.29 -16.88 9.01
CA HIS A 149 8.55 -18.06 8.59
C HIS A 149 7.18 -18.03 9.25
N TRP A 150 6.15 -17.95 8.42
CA TRP A 150 4.76 -18.11 8.85
C TRP A 150 4.47 -19.61 8.87
N GLU A 151 4.38 -20.19 10.07
CA GLU A 151 3.93 -21.58 10.28
C GLU A 151 2.45 -21.76 9.91
#